data_AF-A0A437MJ22-F1
#
_entry.id   AF-A0A437MJ22-F1
#
_cell.length_a   1.000
_cell.length_b   1.000
_cell.length_c   1.000
_cell.angle_alpha   90.00
_cell.angle_beta   90.00
_cell.angle_gamma   90.00
#
_symmetry.space_group_name_H-M   'P 1'
#
loop_
_entity.id
_entity.type
_entity.pdbx_description
1 polymer ?
#
loop_
_entity_poly.entity_id
_entity_poly.type
_entity_poly.pdbx_seq_one_letter_code
_entity_poly.pdbx_strand_id
1 'polypeptide(L)'
;MATMVIHDRRLTGDTPAWYSFVMQVNNQTGIRHITETVARRARQKRKLTKLHILCHGYENNWDLGSGMCVPAAHGGFGLQLGREGLNLFNYGLTSTWKGLVDEIVLFACAPADTYAGNVGTWGDGKRFCGYLALTTGAKVIAARDTQIYHYGGGGPIDFGAWEGPVYEYSDANPEGTRILDPSRYHVHGSRQAAAA
;
A
#
# COMPACT_ATOMS: atom_id res chain seq x y z
N MET A 1 -5.83 8.70 17.93
CA MET A 1 -4.47 8.62 17.34
C MET A 1 -4.52 9.18 15.91
N ALA A 2 -3.44 9.80 15.41
CA ALA A 2 -3.48 10.43 14.09
C ALA A 2 -3.35 9.40 12.97
N THR A 3 -4.22 9.51 11.96
CA THR A 3 -4.26 8.62 10.80
C THR A 3 -4.24 9.44 9.52
N MET A 4 -3.70 8.86 8.45
CA MET A 4 -3.67 9.50 7.14
C MET A 4 -4.03 8.49 6.05
N VAL A 5 -4.64 9.00 4.98
CA VAL A 5 -4.87 8.25 3.75
C VAL A 5 -4.28 9.00 2.57
N ILE A 6 -3.61 8.25 1.69
CA ILE A 6 -3.23 8.69 0.35
C ILE A 6 -4.16 7.99 -0.62
N HIS A 7 -4.90 8.76 -1.41
CA HIS A 7 -5.80 8.25 -2.41
C HIS A 7 -5.36 8.72 -3.80
N ASP A 8 -4.85 7.80 -4.61
CA ASP A 8 -4.58 8.08 -6.02
C ASP A 8 -5.88 8.01 -6.82
N ARG A 9 -6.30 9.15 -7.40
CA ARG A 9 -7.61 9.30 -8.05
C ARG A 9 -7.75 8.57 -9.39
N ARG A 10 -6.76 7.79 -9.80
CA ARG A 10 -6.97 6.77 -10.85
C ARG A 10 -7.78 5.58 -10.33
N LEU A 11 -7.78 5.38 -9.01
CA LEU A 11 -8.79 4.62 -8.31
C LEU A 11 -10.06 5.48 -8.23
N THR A 12 -11.21 4.95 -8.68
CA THR A 12 -12.44 5.75 -8.75
C THR A 12 -13.20 5.69 -7.43
N GLY A 13 -13.75 6.81 -6.97
CA GLY A 13 -14.61 6.88 -5.79
C GLY A 13 -14.14 7.91 -4.75
N ASP A 14 -14.87 7.97 -3.63
CA ASP A 14 -14.58 8.94 -2.57
C ASP A 14 -13.69 8.35 -1.47
N THR A 15 -12.88 9.21 -0.84
CA THR A 15 -12.08 8.81 0.31
C THR A 15 -12.94 8.81 1.59
N PRO A 16 -12.82 7.81 2.49
CA PRO A 16 -13.54 7.85 3.76
C PRO A 16 -13.19 9.10 4.59
N ALA A 17 -14.20 9.69 5.24
CA ALA A 17 -14.05 10.99 5.92
C ALA A 17 -13.40 10.90 7.33
N TRP A 18 -13.09 9.71 7.84
CA TRP A 18 -12.68 9.51 9.23
C TRP A 18 -11.18 9.66 9.50
N TYR A 19 -10.35 9.87 8.47
CA TYR A 19 -8.91 10.07 8.64
C TYR A 19 -8.61 11.47 9.19
N SER A 20 -7.54 11.58 9.99
CA SER A 20 -7.06 12.90 10.44
C SER A 20 -6.55 13.76 9.27
N PHE A 21 -6.01 13.10 8.24
CA PHE A 21 -5.53 13.74 7.03
C PHE A 21 -5.90 12.93 5.79
N VAL A 22 -6.33 13.62 4.74
CA VAL A 22 -6.58 13.04 3.42
C VAL A 22 -5.66 13.72 2.42
N MET A 23 -4.92 12.93 1.63
CA MET A 23 -4.13 13.41 0.50
C MET A 23 -4.61 12.73 -0.77
N GLN A 24 -5.24 13.49 -1.65
CA GLN A 24 -5.59 13.02 -2.98
C GLN A 24 -4.46 13.34 -3.95
N VAL A 25 -4.08 12.35 -4.76
CA VAL A 25 -2.98 12.44 -5.73
C VAL A 25 -3.41 11.89 -7.09
N ASN A 26 -2.60 12.10 -8.11
CA ASN A 26 -2.84 11.62 -9.47
C ASN A 26 -1.51 11.44 -10.22
N ASN A 27 -1.57 11.12 -11.50
CA ASN A 27 -0.42 10.98 -12.39
C ASN A 27 0.40 12.27 -12.64
N GLN A 28 0.05 13.41 -12.05
CA GLN A 28 0.82 14.66 -12.10
C GLN A 28 1.55 14.94 -10.78
N THR A 29 1.20 14.23 -9.71
CA THR A 29 1.78 14.44 -8.38
C THR A 29 3.07 13.63 -8.23
N GLY A 30 4.22 14.29 -8.11
CA GLY A 30 5.51 13.59 -7.99
C GLY A 30 5.64 12.85 -6.65
N ILE A 31 6.25 11.65 -6.65
CA ILE A 31 6.44 10.81 -5.44
C ILE A 31 7.13 11.57 -4.31
N ARG A 32 8.14 12.39 -4.61
CA ARG A 32 8.82 13.23 -3.60
C ARG A 32 7.84 14.14 -2.86
N HIS A 33 6.92 14.78 -3.59
CA HIS A 33 5.89 15.63 -2.98
C HIS A 33 4.96 14.83 -2.06
N ILE A 34 4.60 13.60 -2.47
CA ILE A 34 3.80 12.69 -1.65
C ILE A 34 4.54 12.33 -0.36
N THR A 35 5.78 11.85 -0.47
CA THR A 35 6.54 11.41 0.71
C THR A 35 6.83 12.55 1.68
N GLU A 36 7.22 13.73 1.18
CA GLU A 36 7.46 14.92 2.00
C GLU A 36 6.17 15.43 2.68
N THR A 37 5.02 15.33 2.01
CA THR A 37 3.74 15.74 2.59
C THR A 37 3.31 14.83 3.73
N VAL A 38 3.43 13.51 3.57
CA VAL A 38 3.18 12.54 4.65
C VAL A 38 4.10 12.83 5.85
N ALA A 39 5.41 13.00 5.62
CA ALA A 39 6.36 13.30 6.68
C ALA A 39 6.01 14.61 7.42
N ARG A 40 5.63 15.66 6.68
CA ARG A 40 5.19 16.94 7.25
C ARG A 40 3.95 16.77 8.13
N ARG A 41 2.93 16.04 7.67
CA ARG A 41 1.70 15.77 8.45
C ARG A 41 1.96 14.92 9.68
N ALA A 42 2.82 13.91 9.56
CA ALA A 42 3.23 13.08 10.69
C ALA A 42 3.92 13.90 11.78
N ARG A 43 4.88 14.77 11.41
CA ARG A 43 5.56 15.67 12.36
C ARG A 43 4.60 16.63 13.06
N GLN A 44 3.59 17.16 12.35
CA GLN A 44 2.54 18.01 12.95
C GLN A 44 1.76 17.29 14.07
N LYS A 45 1.65 15.96 14.01
CA LYS A 45 1.00 15.14 15.03
C LYS A 45 1.99 14.33 15.86
N ARG A 46 3.29 14.66 15.79
CA ARG A 46 4.44 13.89 16.29
C ARG A 46 4.64 12.54 15.59
N LYS A 47 3.56 11.81 15.29
CA LYS A 47 3.58 10.53 14.57
C LYS A 47 2.22 10.23 13.93
N LEU A 48 2.21 9.44 12.86
CA LEU A 48 1.01 8.76 12.36
C LEU A 48 1.01 7.33 12.86
N THR A 49 -0.12 6.92 13.42
CA THR A 49 -0.30 5.53 13.84
C THR A 49 -0.67 4.61 12.68
N LYS A 50 -1.17 5.19 11.59
CA LYS A 50 -1.65 4.45 10.43
C LYS A 50 -1.64 5.33 9.18
N LEU A 51 -1.09 4.79 8.11
CA LEU A 51 -1.09 5.36 6.77
C LEU A 51 -1.74 4.34 5.82
N HIS A 52 -2.91 4.67 5.28
CA HIS A 52 -3.52 3.88 4.21
C HIS A 52 -3.12 4.44 2.86
N ILE A 53 -2.79 3.56 1.92
CA ILE A 53 -2.50 3.92 0.53
C ILE A 53 -3.49 3.19 -0.36
N LEU A 54 -4.37 3.97 -1.01
CA LEU A 54 -5.40 3.50 -1.92
C LEU A 54 -4.97 3.89 -3.34
N CYS A 55 -4.61 2.90 -4.16
CA CYS A 55 -4.16 3.10 -5.54
C CYS A 55 -4.27 1.79 -6.33
N HIS A 56 -4.02 1.83 -7.64
CA HIS A 56 -3.80 0.60 -8.39
C HIS A 56 -2.42 0.02 -8.07
N GLY A 57 -2.26 -1.29 -8.23
CA GLY A 57 -0.96 -1.93 -8.31
C GLY A 57 -0.48 -2.03 -9.75
N TYR A 58 0.82 -2.21 -9.94
CA TYR A 58 1.34 -2.62 -11.24
C TYR A 58 1.31 -4.14 -11.35
N GLU A 59 0.56 -4.65 -12.32
CA GLU A 59 0.52 -6.06 -12.70
C GLU A 59 1.04 -6.22 -14.13
N ASN A 60 1.76 -7.30 -14.39
CA ASN A 60 2.30 -7.58 -15.72
C ASN A 60 2.44 -9.08 -15.96
N ASN A 61 2.45 -9.48 -17.22
CA ASN A 61 2.55 -10.88 -17.63
C ASN A 61 4.01 -11.29 -17.90
N TRP A 62 4.95 -10.76 -17.12
CA TRP A 62 6.39 -10.95 -17.33
C TRP A 62 6.97 -11.93 -16.32
N ASP A 63 7.69 -12.92 -16.83
CA ASP A 63 8.64 -13.75 -16.08
C ASP A 63 10.05 -13.22 -16.40
N LEU A 64 10.55 -12.38 -15.49
CA LEU A 64 11.82 -11.69 -15.64
C LEU A 64 13.02 -12.63 -15.45
N GLY A 65 12.88 -13.70 -14.68
CA GLY A 65 13.94 -14.67 -14.43
C GLY A 65 14.23 -15.53 -15.65
N SER A 66 13.21 -15.85 -16.45
CA SER A 66 13.35 -16.57 -17.71
C SER A 66 13.34 -15.67 -18.96
N GLY A 67 13.04 -14.38 -18.81
CA GLY A 67 13.05 -13.41 -19.91
C GLY A 67 11.91 -13.59 -20.90
N MET A 68 10.75 -14.10 -20.45
CA MET A 68 9.60 -14.42 -21.30
C MET A 68 8.29 -13.87 -20.72
N CYS A 69 7.24 -13.88 -21.53
CA CYS A 69 5.89 -13.58 -21.07
C CYS A 69 5.18 -14.86 -20.61
N VAL A 70 4.32 -14.74 -19.61
CA VAL A 70 3.44 -15.79 -19.12
C VAL A 70 1.97 -15.47 -19.46
N PRO A 71 1.04 -16.44 -19.45
CA PRO A 71 -0.34 -16.20 -19.85
C PRO A 71 -1.13 -15.26 -18.92
N ALA A 72 -0.84 -15.28 -17.62
CA ALA A 72 -1.54 -14.49 -16.61
C ALA A 72 -0.69 -13.30 -16.14
N ALA A 73 -1.35 -12.18 -15.84
CA ALA A 73 -0.68 -11.07 -15.17
C ALA A 73 -0.46 -11.40 -13.68
N HIS A 74 0.66 -10.92 -13.16
CA HIS A 74 1.08 -11.06 -11.77
C HIS A 74 1.44 -9.70 -11.19
N GLY A 75 1.27 -9.53 -9.88
CA GLY A 75 1.58 -8.30 -9.18
C GLY A 75 3.06 -8.12 -8.85
N GLY A 76 3.31 -7.34 -7.81
CA GLY A 76 4.65 -7.17 -7.26
C GLY A 76 5.54 -6.11 -7.93
N PHE A 77 5.07 -5.48 -9.01
CA PHE A 77 5.82 -4.44 -9.72
C PHE A 77 5.73 -3.04 -9.07
N GLY A 78 5.13 -2.96 -7.88
CA GLY A 78 4.95 -1.73 -7.10
C GLY A 78 3.55 -1.13 -7.24
N LEU A 79 3.45 0.15 -6.90
CA LEU A 79 2.19 0.89 -6.78
C LEU A 79 2.08 1.94 -7.87
N GLN A 80 0.91 2.02 -8.51
CA GLN A 80 0.54 3.11 -9.39
C GLN A 80 0.13 4.34 -8.55
N LEU A 81 1.12 4.90 -7.84
CA LEU A 81 0.98 6.04 -6.95
C LEU A 81 1.69 7.26 -7.52
N GLY A 82 0.98 8.38 -7.68
CA GLY A 82 1.58 9.59 -8.23
C GLY A 82 2.03 9.47 -9.68
N ARG A 83 2.93 10.34 -10.12
CA ARG A 83 3.43 10.37 -11.50
C ARG A 83 4.38 9.21 -11.80
N GLU A 84 5.34 8.95 -10.93
CA GLU A 84 6.41 7.97 -11.16
C GLU A 84 6.02 6.54 -10.74
N GLY A 85 5.00 6.37 -9.91
CA GLY A 85 4.77 5.12 -9.18
C GLY A 85 5.73 4.96 -8.01
N LEU A 86 5.38 4.10 -7.05
CA LEU A 86 6.26 3.72 -5.94
C LEU A 86 6.65 2.25 -6.09
N ASN A 87 7.94 1.96 -6.31
CA ASN A 87 8.43 0.62 -6.64
C ASN A 87 9.86 0.39 -6.12
N LEU A 88 10.46 -0.74 -6.48
CA LEU A 88 11.81 -1.14 -6.06
C LEU A 88 12.93 -0.16 -6.49
N PHE A 89 12.69 0.73 -7.44
CA PHE A 89 13.70 1.71 -7.88
C PHE A 89 13.69 3.01 -7.09
N ASN A 90 12.58 3.33 -6.41
CA ASN A 90 12.42 4.62 -5.73
C ASN A 90 11.83 4.52 -4.31
N TYR A 91 11.64 3.31 -3.77
CA TYR A 91 11.16 3.11 -2.39
C TYR A 91 11.97 3.90 -1.36
N GLY A 92 13.28 4.13 -1.59
CA GLY A 92 14.15 4.88 -0.70
C GLY A 92 13.67 6.33 -0.40
N LEU A 93 12.82 6.90 -1.26
CA LEU A 93 12.19 8.21 -1.02
C LEU A 93 11.26 8.21 0.21
N THR A 94 10.79 7.04 0.65
CA THR A 94 9.97 6.89 1.86
C THR A 94 10.80 6.90 3.15
N SER A 95 12.13 6.95 3.09
CA SER A 95 13.00 7.12 4.27
C SER A 95 12.65 8.35 5.11
N THR A 96 12.04 9.36 4.49
CA THR A 96 11.51 10.54 5.19
C THR A 96 10.40 10.21 6.19
N TRP A 97 9.80 9.02 6.13
CA TRP A 97 8.79 8.51 7.05
C TRP A 97 9.39 7.77 8.25
N LYS A 98 10.71 7.58 8.31
CA LYS A 98 11.37 6.78 9.33
C LYS A 98 11.04 7.28 10.75
N GLY A 99 10.46 6.40 11.56
CA GLY A 99 10.02 6.71 12.93
C GLY A 99 8.80 7.64 13.02
N LEU A 100 8.20 8.02 11.89
CA LEU A 100 7.05 8.92 11.80
C LEU A 100 5.73 8.19 11.50
N VAL A 101 5.79 6.95 11.02
CA VAL A 101 4.62 6.12 10.70
C VAL A 101 4.78 4.77 11.37
N ASP A 102 3.78 4.33 12.15
CA ASP A 102 3.80 3.00 12.79
C ASP A 102 3.39 1.88 11.83
N GLU A 103 2.34 2.10 11.04
CA GLU A 103 1.71 1.11 10.20
C GLU A 103 1.33 1.71 8.84
N ILE A 104 1.65 1.00 7.77
CA ILE A 104 1.30 1.29 6.39
C ILE A 104 0.44 0.14 5.89
N VAL A 105 -0.75 0.42 5.38
CA VAL A 105 -1.64 -0.61 4.78
C VAL A 105 -1.83 -0.27 3.31
N LEU A 106 -1.49 -1.23 2.45
CA LEU A 106 -1.55 -1.10 1.00
C LEU A 106 -2.87 -1.71 0.48
N PHE A 107 -3.76 -0.86 0.00
CA PHE A 107 -4.97 -1.26 -0.72
C PHE A 107 -4.73 -1.03 -2.22
N ALA A 108 -4.16 -2.05 -2.86
CA ALA A 108 -3.74 -2.03 -4.26
C ALA A 108 -3.80 -3.43 -4.89
N CYS A 109 -3.67 -3.50 -6.21
CA CYS A 109 -3.65 -4.76 -6.95
C CYS A 109 -2.35 -5.54 -6.67
N ALA A 110 -2.45 -6.65 -5.94
CA ALA A 110 -1.37 -7.63 -5.77
C ALA A 110 0.01 -7.06 -5.35
N PRO A 111 0.10 -6.12 -4.40
CA PRO A 111 1.38 -5.47 -4.04
C PRO A 111 2.42 -6.42 -3.46
N ALA A 112 1.99 -7.50 -2.79
CA ALA A 112 2.86 -8.51 -2.19
C ALA A 112 2.97 -9.79 -3.03
N ASP A 113 2.47 -9.79 -4.27
CA ASP A 113 2.68 -10.93 -5.17
C ASP A 113 4.15 -11.03 -5.58
N THR A 114 4.62 -12.26 -5.70
CA THR A 114 5.92 -12.57 -6.30
C THR A 114 5.71 -13.84 -7.10
N TYR A 115 5.49 -13.69 -8.40
CA TYR A 115 5.52 -14.82 -9.32
C TYR A 115 6.86 -15.56 -9.21
N ALA A 116 6.86 -16.89 -9.36
CA ALA A 116 8.04 -17.72 -9.10
C ALA A 116 9.27 -17.28 -9.92
N GLY A 117 9.07 -16.87 -11.17
CA GLY A 117 10.12 -16.37 -12.04
C GLY A 117 10.60 -14.94 -11.73
N ASN A 118 9.90 -14.20 -10.86
CA ASN A 118 10.22 -12.83 -10.50
C ASN A 118 10.93 -12.67 -9.15
N VAL A 119 11.20 -13.75 -8.42
CA VAL A 119 11.95 -13.71 -7.16
C VAL A 119 13.33 -13.05 -7.38
N GLY A 120 13.65 -12.05 -6.57
CA GLY A 120 14.90 -11.30 -6.66
C GLY A 120 14.97 -10.26 -7.80
N THR A 121 13.95 -10.19 -8.66
CA THR A 121 13.86 -9.22 -9.75
C THR A 121 13.14 -7.94 -9.31
N TRP A 122 12.83 -7.04 -10.25
CA TRP A 122 12.05 -5.84 -9.96
C TRP A 122 10.52 -6.08 -9.94
N GLY A 123 10.06 -7.30 -10.25
CA GLY A 123 8.69 -7.78 -10.04
C GLY A 123 8.50 -8.58 -8.75
N ASP A 124 9.42 -8.43 -7.80
CA ASP A 124 9.35 -9.11 -6.50
C ASP A 124 8.59 -8.24 -5.48
N GLY A 125 7.27 -8.45 -5.37
CA GLY A 125 6.41 -7.68 -4.48
C GLY A 125 6.73 -7.88 -3.01
N LYS A 126 7.08 -9.10 -2.60
CA LYS A 126 7.53 -9.36 -1.23
C LYS A 126 8.77 -8.54 -0.88
N ARG A 127 9.76 -8.51 -1.78
CA ARG A 127 10.95 -7.67 -1.61
C ARG A 127 10.59 -6.19 -1.57
N PHE A 128 9.69 -5.72 -2.41
CA PHE A 128 9.21 -4.34 -2.38
C PHE A 128 8.59 -3.98 -1.02
N CYS A 129 7.68 -4.80 -0.50
CA CYS A 129 7.04 -4.57 0.80
C CYS A 129 8.05 -4.65 1.96
N GLY A 130 8.97 -5.62 1.93
CA GLY A 130 10.05 -5.75 2.92
C GLY A 130 10.98 -4.54 2.94
N TYR A 131 11.38 -4.03 1.76
CA TYR A 131 12.19 -2.83 1.65
C TYR A 131 11.47 -1.57 2.11
N LEU A 132 10.17 -1.47 1.85
CA LEU A 132 9.35 -0.38 2.39
C LEU A 132 9.33 -0.43 3.92
N ALA A 133 9.16 -1.62 4.52
CA ALA A 133 9.19 -1.80 5.98
C ALA A 133 10.56 -1.43 6.57
N LEU A 134 11.66 -1.96 6.02
CA LEU A 134 13.02 -1.64 6.47
C LEU A 134 13.35 -0.14 6.37
N THR A 135 12.93 0.50 5.28
CA THR A 135 13.25 1.90 5.00
C THR A 135 12.52 2.84 5.95
N THR A 136 11.27 2.52 6.28
CA THR A 136 10.39 3.36 7.10
C THR A 136 10.40 2.98 8.58
N GLY A 137 10.82 1.76 8.93
CA GLY A 137 10.61 1.18 10.26
C GLY A 137 9.13 0.97 10.61
N ALA A 138 8.23 1.13 9.64
CA ALA A 138 6.80 0.89 9.82
C ALA A 138 6.48 -0.59 9.56
N LYS A 139 5.39 -1.07 10.14
CA LYS A 139 4.76 -2.31 9.67
C LYS A 139 4.13 -2.04 8.31
N VAL A 140 4.31 -2.94 7.35
CA VAL A 140 3.65 -2.87 6.04
C VAL A 140 2.70 -4.05 5.91
N ILE A 141 1.43 -3.77 5.64
CA ILE A 141 0.38 -4.77 5.45
C ILE A 141 -0.02 -4.76 3.98
N ALA A 142 0.05 -5.91 3.34
CA ALA A 142 -0.18 -6.05 1.90
C ALA A 142 -0.69 -7.43 1.56
N ALA A 143 -1.61 -7.51 0.60
CA ALA A 143 -2.11 -8.77 0.07
C ALA A 143 -1.30 -9.23 -1.16
N ARG A 144 -1.23 -10.55 -1.31
CA ARG A 144 -0.70 -11.18 -2.51
C ARG A 144 -1.64 -11.00 -3.69
N ASP A 145 -2.94 -11.18 -3.50
CA ASP A 145 -3.89 -11.17 -4.62
C ASP A 145 -4.41 -9.76 -4.91
N THR A 146 -4.96 -9.57 -6.11
CA THR A 146 -5.54 -8.30 -6.53
C THR A 146 -6.72 -7.92 -5.66
N GLN A 147 -6.61 -6.76 -5.01
CA GLN A 147 -7.68 -6.25 -4.17
C GLN A 147 -8.77 -5.61 -5.02
N ILE A 148 -10.00 -6.07 -4.84
CA ILE A 148 -11.17 -5.55 -5.54
C ILE A 148 -11.78 -4.47 -4.66
N TYR A 149 -12.26 -3.40 -5.28
CA TYR A 149 -12.96 -2.35 -4.57
C TYR A 149 -14.27 -2.01 -5.26
N HIS A 150 -15.20 -1.55 -4.44
CA HIS A 150 -16.51 -1.07 -4.84
C HIS A 150 -16.58 0.44 -4.64
N TYR A 151 -17.21 1.12 -5.59
CA TYR A 151 -17.46 2.56 -5.54
C TYR A 151 -18.81 2.86 -6.20
N GLY A 152 -19.48 3.94 -5.77
CA GLY A 152 -20.82 4.30 -6.22
C GLY A 152 -21.85 4.33 -5.09
N GLY A 153 -23.07 4.78 -5.38
CA GLY A 153 -24.15 4.87 -4.39
C GLY A 153 -23.98 5.97 -3.33
N GLY A 154 -23.13 6.97 -3.58
CA GLY A 154 -22.88 8.09 -2.67
C GLY A 154 -21.98 7.77 -1.46
N GLY A 155 -21.30 6.62 -1.47
CA GLY A 155 -20.41 6.19 -0.40
C GLY A 155 -18.91 6.24 -0.77
N PRO A 156 -18.02 6.25 0.23
CA PRO A 156 -16.58 6.12 0.02
C PRO A 156 -16.20 4.75 -0.55
N ILE A 157 -15.01 4.67 -1.15
CA ILE A 157 -14.39 3.43 -1.65
C ILE A 157 -14.37 2.37 -0.54
N ASP A 158 -14.83 1.17 -0.90
CA ASP A 158 -14.84 -0.01 -0.04
C ASP A 158 -14.07 -1.16 -0.69
N PHE A 159 -13.01 -1.60 -0.02
CA PHE A 159 -12.22 -2.77 -0.43
C PHE A 159 -12.79 -4.09 0.14
N GLY A 160 -13.87 -4.03 0.92
CA GLY A 160 -14.50 -5.22 1.48
C GLY A 160 -13.54 -6.05 2.33
N ALA A 161 -13.58 -7.37 2.12
CA ALA A 161 -12.67 -8.32 2.74
C ALA A 161 -11.43 -8.52 1.85
N TRP A 162 -10.27 -8.72 2.48
CA TRP A 162 -9.02 -8.98 1.79
C TRP A 162 -9.09 -10.18 0.83
N GLU A 163 -8.60 -9.99 -0.38
CA GLU A 163 -8.43 -11.06 -1.36
C GLU A 163 -7.09 -11.77 -1.15
N GLY A 164 -7.15 -13.09 -1.00
CA GLY A 164 -5.97 -13.94 -0.89
C GLY A 164 -5.17 -13.80 0.41
N PRO A 165 -3.96 -14.39 0.46
CA PRO A 165 -3.09 -14.27 1.61
C PRO A 165 -2.61 -12.83 1.84
N VAL A 166 -2.67 -12.38 3.10
CA VAL A 166 -2.16 -11.08 3.55
C VAL A 166 -0.91 -11.28 4.39
N TYR A 167 0.06 -10.38 4.25
CA TYR A 167 1.34 -10.43 4.94
C TYR A 167 1.59 -9.15 5.73
N GLU A 168 2.21 -9.30 6.90
CA GLU A 168 2.82 -8.22 7.68
C GLU A 168 4.33 -8.27 7.50
N TYR A 169 4.91 -7.18 7.02
CA TYR A 169 6.34 -6.96 6.92
C TYR A 169 6.78 -5.97 7.99
N SER A 170 7.96 -6.17 8.56
CA SER A 170 8.56 -5.25 9.53
C SER A 170 10.06 -5.13 9.31
N ASP A 171 10.71 -4.21 10.00
CA ASP A 171 12.17 -4.13 10.01
C ASP A 171 12.83 -5.37 10.62
N ALA A 172 12.19 -5.99 11.61
CA ALA A 172 12.62 -7.24 12.23
C ALA A 172 12.34 -8.48 11.36
N ASN A 173 11.30 -8.45 10.51
CA ASN A 173 10.99 -9.52 9.57
C ASN A 173 10.62 -8.96 8.18
N PRO A 174 11.61 -8.62 7.35
CA PRO A 174 11.38 -8.07 6.02
C PRO A 174 10.88 -9.11 5.01
N GLU A 175 10.97 -10.40 5.31
CA GLU A 175 10.43 -11.47 4.45
C GLU A 175 8.91 -11.63 4.58
N GLY A 176 8.34 -11.02 5.63
CA GLY A 176 6.91 -11.00 5.90
C GLY A 176 6.41 -12.25 6.63
N THR A 177 5.39 -12.06 7.46
CA THR A 177 4.64 -13.15 8.11
C THR A 177 3.21 -13.12 7.61
N ARG A 178 2.67 -14.28 7.23
CA ARG A 178 1.26 -14.38 6.86
C ARG A 178 0.37 -14.04 8.05
N ILE A 179 -0.61 -13.18 7.82
CA ILE A 179 -1.63 -12.80 8.79
C ILE A 179 -2.80 -13.78 8.66
N LEU A 180 -3.22 -14.39 9.77
CA LEU A 180 -4.34 -15.33 9.78
C LEU A 180 -5.70 -14.62 9.82
N ASP A 181 -5.76 -13.47 10.49
CA ASP A 181 -6.96 -12.62 10.55
C ASP A 181 -6.62 -11.19 10.12
N PRO A 182 -6.71 -10.88 8.82
CA PRO A 182 -6.42 -9.54 8.32
C PRO A 182 -7.62 -8.60 8.46
N SER A 183 -8.77 -9.04 9.00
CA SER A 183 -10.00 -8.24 9.09
C SER A 183 -9.83 -6.94 9.87
N ARG A 184 -8.85 -6.86 10.77
CA ARG A 184 -8.51 -5.64 11.53
C ARG A 184 -7.92 -4.50 10.67
N TYR A 185 -7.49 -4.80 9.44
CA TYR A 185 -6.89 -3.83 8.52
C TYR A 185 -7.88 -3.50 7.41
N HIS A 186 -8.83 -2.60 7.64
CA HIS A 186 -9.82 -2.20 6.63
C HIS A 186 -9.87 -0.68 6.45
N VAL A 187 -10.31 -0.24 5.26
CA VAL A 187 -10.44 1.18 4.88
C VAL A 187 -11.62 1.88 5.55
N HIS A 188 -12.59 1.14 6.09
CA HIS A 188 -13.64 1.70 6.92
C HIS A 188 -13.24 1.68 8.39
N GLY A 189 -13.72 2.60 9.21
CA GLY A 189 -13.65 2.38 10.66
C GLY A 189 -14.58 1.22 10.99
N SER A 190 -14.22 0.36 11.94
CA SER A 190 -15.18 -0.60 12.48
C SER A 190 -16.39 0.19 12.97
N ARG A 191 -17.54 0.05 12.28
CA ARG A 191 -18.81 0.67 12.71
C ARG A 191 -19.19 0.27 14.15
N GLN A 192 -18.54 -0.75 14.71
CA GLN A 192 -18.81 -1.29 16.04
C GLN A 192 -18.28 -0.48 17.23
N ALA A 193 -17.45 0.56 17.05
CA ALA A 193 -16.92 1.31 18.20
C ALA A 193 -17.69 2.59 18.58
N ALA A 194 -18.78 2.93 17.87
CA ALA A 194 -19.54 4.17 18.10
C ALA A 194 -20.98 3.95 18.62
N ALA A 195 -21.31 2.73 19.06
CA ALA A 195 -22.62 2.38 19.61
C ALA A 195 -22.53 1.63 20.96
N ALA A 196 -21.48 1.87 21.73
CA ALA A 196 -21.34 1.41 23.12
C ALA A 196 -21.09 2.60 24.04
#